data_AF-A0A0F9G0J4-F1
#
_entry.id   AF-A0A0F9G0J4-F1
#
_cell.length_a   1.000
_cell.length_b   1.000
_cell.length_c   1.000
_cell.angle_alpha   90.00
_cell.angle_beta   90.00
_cell.angle_gamma   90.00
#
_symmetry.space_group_name_H-M   'P 1'
#
loop_
_entity.id
_entity.type
_entity.pdbx_description
1 polymer ?
#
loop_
_entity_poly.entity_id
_entity_poly.type
_entity_poly.pdbx_seq_one_letter_code
_entity_poly.pdbx_strand_id
1 'polypeptide(L)'
;NRLDPETFAHKIAGIGTEWGGLYCTVENNNHGILTLSVLDKIYPSYLIHMDPSVVTSQEEKQLFHLGYRTTGRTKPLMIGRLRTLLARELMIHSPLLRAELSTFIEKEDGNMGAQDGCMDDTVLALACAAVGINNAAMYASKDMPIAEVEDPFDFETIIDELRGKAQGYPIRSNTEWYN
;
A
#
# COMPACT_ATOMS: atom_id res chain seq x y z
N ASN A 1 18.86 -0.35 6.89
CA ASN A 1 18.38 0.57 5.85
C ASN A 1 19.50 1.33 5.17
N ARG A 2 19.77 1.05 3.88
CA ARG A 2 20.86 1.65 3.08
C ARG A 2 20.40 2.22 1.74
N LEU A 3 19.11 2.11 1.42
CA LEU A 3 18.52 2.66 0.21
C LEU A 3 17.81 3.97 0.57
N ASP A 4 17.92 4.94 -0.32
CA ASP A 4 17.14 6.17 -0.25
C ASP A 4 15.63 5.88 -0.49
N PRO A 5 14.73 6.67 0.12
CA PRO A 5 13.28 6.45 0.01
C PRO A 5 12.75 6.40 -1.43
N GLU A 6 13.32 7.19 -2.34
CA GLU A 6 12.91 7.26 -3.74
C GLU A 6 13.27 5.97 -4.49
N THR A 7 14.53 5.54 -4.43
CA THR A 7 14.93 4.24 -5.00
C THR A 7 14.14 3.07 -4.40
N PHE A 8 13.82 3.14 -3.10
CA PHE A 8 13.00 2.11 -2.47
C PHE A 8 11.57 2.09 -3.02
N ALA A 9 10.94 3.25 -3.23
CA ALA A 9 9.62 3.36 -3.86
C ALA A 9 9.61 2.76 -5.28
N HIS A 10 10.62 3.06 -6.10
CA HIS A 10 10.75 2.47 -7.43
C HIS A 10 10.89 0.96 -7.41
N LYS A 11 11.63 0.41 -6.43
CA LYS A 11 11.73 -1.05 -6.25
C LYS A 11 10.39 -1.68 -5.87
N ILE A 12 9.64 -1.04 -4.97
CA ILE A 12 8.29 -1.51 -4.58
C ILE A 12 7.38 -1.51 -5.81
N ALA A 13 7.33 -0.42 -6.58
CA ALA A 13 6.50 -0.31 -7.77
C ALA A 13 6.90 -1.34 -8.86
N GLY A 14 8.19 -1.57 -9.05
CA GLY A 14 8.72 -2.57 -9.98
C GLY A 14 8.26 -3.98 -9.62
N ILE A 15 8.47 -4.40 -8.38
CA ILE A 15 8.03 -5.71 -7.89
C ILE A 15 6.49 -5.81 -7.94
N GLY A 16 5.79 -4.76 -7.53
CA GLY A 16 4.33 -4.73 -7.57
C GLY A 16 3.76 -4.95 -8.96
N THR A 17 4.36 -4.30 -9.97
CA THR A 17 3.97 -4.43 -11.38
C THR A 17 4.33 -5.80 -11.97
N GLU A 18 5.54 -6.31 -11.68
CA GLU A 18 6.02 -7.60 -12.17
C GLU A 18 5.10 -8.77 -11.74
N TRP A 19 4.50 -8.64 -10.56
CA TRP A 19 3.60 -9.65 -9.99
C TRP A 19 2.11 -9.33 -10.21
N GLY A 20 1.77 -8.51 -11.20
CA GLY A 20 0.39 -8.28 -11.64
C GLY A 20 -0.41 -7.30 -10.77
N GLY A 21 0.25 -6.39 -10.06
CA GLY A 21 -0.39 -5.37 -9.22
C GLY A 21 -0.58 -5.80 -7.77
N LEU A 22 0.53 -5.98 -7.05
CA LEU A 22 0.50 -6.30 -5.62
C LEU A 22 -0.05 -5.16 -4.76
N TYR A 23 -0.82 -5.51 -3.74
CA TYR A 23 -1.24 -4.57 -2.71
C TYR A 23 -0.10 -4.31 -1.71
N CYS A 24 0.28 -3.04 -1.54
CA CYS A 24 1.42 -2.62 -0.73
C CYS A 24 0.97 -1.95 0.58
N THR A 25 1.47 -2.45 1.71
CA THR A 25 1.26 -1.82 3.03
C THR A 25 2.60 -1.35 3.58
N VAL A 26 2.94 -0.08 3.31
CA VAL A 26 4.17 0.55 3.79
C VAL A 26 3.90 1.23 5.13
N GLU A 27 4.81 1.07 6.10
CA GLU A 27 4.71 1.79 7.37
C GLU A 27 4.89 3.30 7.15
N ASN A 28 3.95 4.09 7.67
CA ASN A 28 4.02 5.54 7.67
C ASN A 28 4.83 6.02 8.90
N ASN A 29 6.15 5.86 8.80
CA ASN A 29 7.14 6.42 9.70
C ASN A 29 7.94 7.54 8.99
N ASN A 30 8.91 8.16 9.67
CA ASN A 30 9.68 9.28 9.12
C ASN A 30 10.28 9.03 7.71
N HIS A 31 10.81 7.82 7.44
CA HIS A 31 11.35 7.47 6.12
C HIS A 31 10.25 6.93 5.17
N GLY A 32 9.22 6.32 5.73
CA GLY A 32 8.06 5.82 5.01
C GLY A 32 7.26 6.92 4.32
N ILE A 33 7.11 8.10 4.92
CA ILE A 33 6.38 9.24 4.32
C ILE A 33 6.95 9.61 2.95
N LEU A 34 8.28 9.72 2.84
CA LEU A 34 8.94 10.04 1.57
C LEU A 34 8.77 8.91 0.56
N THR A 35 8.91 7.66 1.01
CA THR A 35 8.70 6.47 0.17
C THR A 35 7.28 6.46 -0.39
N LEU A 36 6.28 6.69 0.45
CA LEU A 36 4.87 6.76 0.09
C LEU A 36 4.56 7.92 -0.86
N SER A 37 5.17 9.09 -0.65
CA SER A 37 5.02 10.25 -1.54
C SER A 37 5.46 9.97 -2.98
N VAL A 38 6.56 9.25 -3.14
CA VAL A 38 7.06 8.84 -4.45
C VAL A 38 6.18 7.71 -4.99
N LEU A 39 5.88 6.70 -4.17
CA LEU A 39 5.11 5.53 -4.57
C LEU A 39 3.73 5.90 -5.11
N ASP A 40 3.03 6.84 -4.47
CA ASP A 40 1.71 7.33 -4.89
C ASP A 40 1.70 7.98 -6.30
N LYS A 41 2.86 8.46 -6.77
CA LYS A 41 3.00 9.05 -8.12
C LYS A 41 3.30 8.00 -9.18
N ILE A 42 3.92 6.88 -8.82
CA ILE A 42 4.49 5.91 -9.76
C ILE A 42 3.82 4.53 -9.70
N TYR A 43 2.90 4.32 -8.76
CA TYR A 43 2.19 3.07 -8.55
C TYR A 43 0.70 3.32 -8.34
N PRO A 44 -0.20 2.42 -8.77
CA PRO A 44 -1.63 2.68 -8.67
C PRO A 44 -2.07 2.91 -7.22
N SER A 45 -2.61 4.08 -6.90
CA SER A 45 -2.92 4.47 -5.51
C SER A 45 -3.91 3.52 -4.81
N TYR A 46 -4.79 2.85 -5.57
CA TYR A 46 -5.72 1.85 -5.02
C TYR A 46 -5.03 0.56 -4.54
N LEU A 47 -3.80 0.30 -4.98
CA LEU A 47 -2.95 -0.79 -4.49
C LEU A 47 -2.07 -0.37 -3.31
N ILE A 48 -2.15 0.88 -2.87
CA ILE A 48 -1.40 1.36 -1.71
C ILE A 48 -2.34 1.40 -0.51
N HIS A 49 -1.87 0.90 0.64
CA HIS A 49 -2.65 0.94 1.86
C HIS A 49 -2.95 2.37 2.29
N MET A 50 -4.20 2.58 2.72
CA MET A 50 -4.67 3.81 3.34
C MET A 50 -5.29 3.48 4.68
N ASP A 51 -4.94 4.23 5.72
CA ASP A 51 -5.52 4.07 7.04
C ASP A 51 -6.84 4.86 7.14
N PRO A 52 -8.00 4.18 7.22
CA PRO A 52 -9.31 4.85 7.25
C PRO A 52 -9.58 5.57 8.58
N SER A 53 -8.76 5.36 9.61
CA SER A 53 -8.94 5.99 10.92
C SER A 53 -8.57 7.49 10.93
N VAL A 54 -7.94 7.98 9.86
CA VAL A 54 -7.61 9.39 9.69
C VAL A 54 -8.77 10.04 8.93
N VAL A 55 -9.79 10.46 9.67
CA VAL A 55 -10.95 11.17 9.12
C VAL A 55 -10.59 12.65 8.99
N THR A 56 -10.46 13.14 7.77
CA THR A 56 -10.62 14.57 7.48
C THR A 56 -11.44 14.77 6.19
N SER A 57 -11.99 15.98 6.01
CA SER A 57 -12.88 16.35 4.91
C SER A 57 -12.31 15.97 3.54
N GLN A 58 -13.17 15.77 2.53
CA GLN A 58 -12.78 15.30 1.19
C GLN A 58 -11.60 16.07 0.52
N GLU A 59 -11.31 17.28 0.99
CA GLU A 59 -10.25 18.17 0.52
C GLU A 59 -8.86 17.81 1.06
N GLU A 60 -8.78 17.11 2.19
CA GLU A 60 -7.52 16.69 2.82
C GLU A 60 -7.14 15.25 2.47
N LYS A 61 -7.22 14.88 1.18
CA LYS A 61 -6.52 13.68 0.64
C LYS A 61 -5.00 13.87 0.66
N GLN A 62 -4.46 14.34 1.78
CA GLN A 62 -3.04 14.57 1.97
C GLN A 62 -2.33 13.26 2.26
N LEU A 63 -1.05 13.21 1.91
CA LEU A 63 -0.07 12.14 2.18
C LEU A 63 -0.19 11.48 3.57
N PHE A 64 -0.75 12.17 4.57
CA PHE A 64 -0.98 11.69 5.94
C PHE A 64 -1.82 10.41 6.04
N HIS A 65 -2.63 10.08 5.04
CA HIS A 65 -3.49 8.88 5.04
C HIS A 65 -2.81 7.64 4.45
N LEU A 66 -1.74 7.82 3.69
CA LEU A 66 -1.05 6.72 3.02
C LEU A 66 -0.25 5.90 4.02
N GLY A 67 -0.21 4.59 3.80
CA GLY A 67 0.52 3.63 4.61
C GLY A 67 -0.15 3.30 5.94
N TYR A 68 0.56 2.52 6.75
CA TYR A 68 0.11 2.07 8.06
C TYR A 68 0.82 2.82 9.18
N ARG A 69 0.06 3.46 10.08
CA ARG A 69 0.65 4.23 11.19
C ARG A 69 0.88 3.35 12.42
N THR A 70 2.14 3.05 12.71
CA THR A 70 2.51 2.34 13.93
C THR A 70 2.58 3.29 15.13
N THR A 71 1.85 2.95 16.17
CA THR A 71 1.75 3.67 17.45
C THR A 71 1.77 2.65 18.58
N GLY A 72 1.90 3.09 19.84
CA GLY A 72 1.78 2.19 21.00
C GLY A 72 0.44 1.43 21.04
N ARG A 73 -0.61 1.96 20.41
CA ARG A 73 -1.92 1.30 20.30
C ARG A 73 -2.01 0.34 19.11
N THR A 74 -1.47 0.70 17.96
CA THR A 74 -1.61 -0.09 16.72
C THR A 74 -0.57 -1.22 16.62
N LYS A 75 0.61 -1.05 17.22
CA LYS A 75 1.66 -2.09 17.25
C LYS A 75 1.19 -3.42 17.88
N PRO A 76 0.52 -3.44 19.05
CA PRO A 76 -0.02 -4.69 19.58
C PRO A 76 -1.06 -5.36 18.68
N LEU A 77 -1.85 -4.58 17.94
CA LEU A 77 -2.88 -5.10 17.04
C LEU A 77 -2.28 -5.78 15.81
N MET A 78 -1.32 -5.14 15.13
CA MET A 78 -0.63 -5.74 13.98
C MET A 78 0.15 -7.01 14.38
N ILE A 79 0.78 -7.01 15.56
CA ILE A 79 1.53 -8.17 16.07
C ILE A 79 0.57 -9.31 16.47
N GLY A 80 -0.56 -9.01 17.11
CA GLY A 80 -1.59 -10.01 17.42
C GLY A 80 -2.16 -10.67 16.16
N ARG A 81 -2.36 -9.89 15.10
CA ARG A 81 -2.76 -10.41 13.78
C ARG A 81 -1.68 -11.31 13.18
N LEU A 82 -0.42 -10.85 13.16
CA LEU A 82 0.70 -11.66 12.69
C LEU A 82 0.82 -12.98 13.44
N ARG A 83 0.69 -12.97 14.77
CA ARG A 83 0.73 -14.18 15.61
C ARG A 83 -0.35 -15.19 15.22
N THR A 84 -1.56 -14.72 14.90
CA THR A 84 -2.66 -15.57 14.45
C THR A 84 -2.35 -16.24 13.12
N LEU A 85 -1.78 -15.48 12.18
CA LEU A 85 -1.40 -15.97 10.85
C LEU A 85 -0.23 -16.96 10.92
N LEU A 86 0.80 -16.67 11.72
CA LEU A 86 1.95 -17.57 11.94
C LEU A 86 1.51 -18.92 12.53
N ALA A 87 0.46 -18.94 13.35
CA ALA A 87 -0.03 -20.18 13.97
C ALA A 87 -0.86 -21.06 13.02
N ARG A 88 -1.37 -20.53 11.90
CA ARG A 88 -2.42 -21.20 11.11
C ARG A 88 -2.20 -21.20 9.61
N GLU A 89 -1.67 -20.12 9.05
CA GLU A 89 -1.76 -19.83 7.61
C GLU A 89 -0.40 -19.54 6.97
N LEU A 90 0.57 -18.99 7.70
CA LEU A 90 1.86 -18.58 7.14
C LEU A 90 2.91 -19.67 7.21
N MET A 91 3.58 -19.89 6.08
CA MET A 91 4.82 -20.68 5.99
C MET A 91 6.01 -19.74 5.78
N ILE A 92 7.01 -19.82 6.66
CA ILE A 92 8.18 -18.94 6.61
C ILE A 92 9.35 -19.64 5.91
N HIS A 93 9.75 -19.10 4.77
CA HIS A 93 10.91 -19.58 4.00
C HIS A 93 12.19 -18.76 4.22
N SER A 94 12.07 -17.52 4.69
CA SER A 94 13.22 -16.62 4.89
C SER A 94 13.98 -16.97 6.18
N PRO A 95 15.27 -17.35 6.10
CA PRO A 95 16.08 -17.60 7.29
C PRO A 95 16.28 -16.35 8.15
N LEU A 96 16.40 -15.18 7.51
CA LEU A 96 16.52 -13.89 8.18
C LEU A 96 15.28 -13.60 9.03
N LEU A 97 14.09 -13.71 8.43
CA LEU A 97 12.83 -13.51 9.15
C LEU A 97 12.68 -14.50 10.30
N ARG A 98 13.04 -15.77 10.10
CA ARG A 98 13.01 -16.76 11.17
C ARG A 98 13.93 -16.39 12.34
N ALA A 99 15.12 -15.87 12.04
CA ALA A 99 16.05 -15.41 13.07
C ALA A 99 15.48 -14.23 13.86
N GLU A 100 14.98 -13.20 13.17
CA GLU A 100 14.39 -12.03 13.85
C GLU A 100 13.14 -12.40 14.67
N LEU A 101 12.26 -13.27 14.14
CA LEU A 101 11.11 -13.81 14.88
C LEU A 101 11.52 -14.53 16.18
N SER A 102 12.64 -15.27 16.15
CA SER A 102 13.11 -16.01 17.34
C SER A 102 13.61 -15.11 18.47
N THR A 103 13.95 -13.85 18.15
CA THR A 103 14.44 -12.84 19.09
C THR A 103 13.42 -11.72 19.35
N PHE A 104 12.22 -11.80 18.78
CA PHE A 104 11.17 -10.80 18.95
C PHE A 104 10.36 -11.11 20.22
N ILE A 105 10.43 -10.22 21.21
CA ILE A 105 9.87 -10.41 22.54
C ILE A 105 8.99 -9.25 22.98
N GLU A 106 8.19 -9.49 24.01
CA GLU A 106 7.62 -8.45 24.85
C GLU A 106 8.63 -8.09 25.95
N LYS A 107 8.98 -6.81 26.05
CA LYS A 107 9.92 -6.25 27.02
C LYS A 107 9.21 -5.98 28.34
N GLU A 108 9.97 -5.72 29.40
CA GLU A 108 9.45 -5.51 30.76
C GLU A 108 8.50 -4.32 30.88
N ASP A 109 8.62 -3.33 29.99
CA ASP A 109 7.75 -2.15 29.91
C ASP A 109 6.47 -2.39 29.10
N GLY A 110 6.24 -3.63 28.62
CA GLY A 110 5.10 -4.00 27.77
C GLY A 110 5.27 -3.64 26.29
N ASN A 111 6.41 -3.05 25.89
CA ASN A 111 6.70 -2.83 24.48
C ASN A 111 7.13 -4.12 23.79
N MET A 112 6.77 -4.30 22.53
CA MET A 112 7.23 -5.43 21.72
C MET A 112 8.34 -4.99 20.77
N GLY A 113 9.37 -5.81 20.61
CA GLY A 113 10.49 -5.56 19.72
C GLY A 113 11.55 -6.64 19.78
N ALA A 114 12.66 -6.43 19.06
CA ALA A 114 13.83 -7.30 19.18
C ALA A 114 14.46 -7.25 20.59
N GLN A 115 15.02 -8.39 21.00
CA GLN A 115 16.01 -8.46 22.09
C GLN A 115 17.19 -7.52 21.82
N ASP A 116 17.87 -7.11 22.90
CA ASP A 116 19.00 -6.19 22.79
C ASP A 116 20.12 -6.77 21.91
N GLY A 117 20.56 -5.98 20.93
CA GLY A 117 21.54 -6.41 19.93
C GLY A 117 20.98 -7.16 18.72
N CYS A 118 19.66 -7.38 18.65
CA CYS A 118 18.98 -8.01 17.52
C CYS A 118 18.17 -6.98 16.70
N MET A 119 17.66 -7.41 15.53
CA MET A 119 16.86 -6.60 14.61
C MET A 119 15.43 -7.15 14.50
N ASP A 120 14.46 -6.30 14.16
CA ASP A 120 13.05 -6.66 13.96
C ASP A 120 12.43 -6.12 12.66
N ASP A 121 13.25 -5.59 11.74
CA ASP A 121 12.81 -4.95 10.50
C ASP A 121 11.89 -5.86 9.67
N THR A 122 12.26 -7.14 9.49
CA THR A 122 11.46 -8.09 8.69
C THR A 122 10.22 -8.57 9.43
N VAL A 123 10.24 -8.60 10.76
CA VAL A 123 9.07 -8.90 11.58
C VAL A 123 8.03 -7.79 11.44
N LEU A 124 8.46 -6.53 11.54
CA LEU A 124 7.56 -5.39 11.35
C LEU A 124 7.07 -5.26 9.91
N ALA A 125 7.91 -5.54 8.92
CA ALA A 125 7.50 -5.59 7.52
C ALA A 125 6.41 -6.66 7.28
N LEU A 126 6.58 -7.86 7.83
CA LEU A 126 5.57 -8.92 7.71
C LEU A 126 4.29 -8.58 8.47
N ALA A 127 4.40 -7.94 9.64
CA ALA A 127 3.24 -7.48 10.39
C ALA A 127 2.46 -6.38 9.64
N CYS A 128 3.13 -5.48 8.93
CA CYS A 128 2.47 -4.52 8.04
C CYS A 128 1.73 -5.24 6.90
N ALA A 129 2.38 -6.21 6.25
CA ALA A 129 1.74 -7.01 5.21
C ALA A 129 0.50 -7.75 5.74
N ALA A 130 0.57 -8.30 6.97
CA ALA A 130 -0.55 -8.95 7.63
C ALA A 130 -1.77 -8.03 7.79
N VAL A 131 -1.57 -6.74 8.09
CA VAL A 131 -2.66 -5.74 8.15
C VAL A 131 -3.35 -5.61 6.80
N GLY A 132 -2.58 -5.55 5.72
CA GLY A 132 -3.05 -5.35 4.35
C GLY A 132 -3.86 -6.50 3.75
N ILE A 133 -3.77 -7.73 4.27
CA ILE A 133 -4.36 -8.94 3.64
C ILE A 133 -5.84 -8.79 3.31
N ASN A 134 -6.65 -8.21 4.21
CA ASN A 134 -8.10 -8.09 3.94
C ASN A 134 -8.38 -7.10 2.80
N ASN A 135 -7.64 -5.99 2.77
CA ASN A 135 -7.77 -5.01 1.69
C ASN A 135 -7.31 -5.63 0.37
N ALA A 136 -6.16 -6.30 0.37
CA ALA A 136 -5.65 -7.03 -0.78
C ALA A 136 -6.67 -8.06 -1.31
N ALA A 137 -7.32 -8.82 -0.42
CA ALA A 137 -8.36 -9.77 -0.80
C ALA A 137 -9.58 -9.08 -1.44
N MET A 138 -10.01 -7.93 -0.91
CA MET A 138 -11.08 -7.13 -1.52
C MET A 138 -10.71 -6.71 -2.95
N TYR A 139 -9.45 -6.30 -3.19
CA TYR A 139 -8.99 -5.92 -4.53
C TYR A 139 -8.85 -7.11 -5.48
N ALA A 140 -8.36 -8.24 -4.98
CA ALA A 140 -8.24 -9.47 -5.78
C ALA A 140 -9.60 -10.10 -6.11
N SER A 141 -10.61 -9.91 -5.26
CA SER A 141 -11.97 -10.44 -5.46
C SER A 141 -12.82 -9.64 -6.43
N LYS A 142 -12.46 -8.37 -6.68
CA LYS A 142 -13.00 -7.66 -7.84
C LYS A 142 -12.35 -8.33 -9.04
N ASP A 143 -13.14 -8.96 -9.91
CA ASP A 143 -12.79 -9.09 -11.33
C ASP A 143 -12.60 -7.66 -11.83
N MET A 144 -11.43 -7.07 -11.55
CA MET A 144 -11.10 -5.77 -12.04
C MET A 144 -10.79 -5.99 -13.52
N PRO A 145 -11.62 -5.48 -14.44
CA PRO A 145 -11.11 -5.30 -15.78
C PRO A 145 -9.82 -4.50 -15.59
N ILE A 146 -8.73 -5.01 -16.17
CA ILE A 146 -7.61 -4.14 -16.49
C ILE A 146 -8.28 -3.04 -17.30
N ALA A 147 -8.45 -1.86 -16.70
CA ALA A 147 -8.84 -0.71 -17.48
C ALA A 147 -7.64 -0.51 -18.40
N GLU A 148 -7.73 -1.02 -19.62
CA GLU A 148 -6.95 -0.44 -20.70
C GLU A 148 -7.19 1.05 -20.58
N VAL A 149 -6.13 1.79 -20.28
CA VAL A 149 -6.17 3.23 -20.41
C VAL A 149 -6.36 3.44 -21.90
N GLU A 150 -7.61 3.52 -22.36
CA GLU A 150 -7.92 3.95 -23.72
C GLU A 150 -7.33 5.34 -23.84
N ASP A 151 -6.18 5.41 -24.52
CA ASP A 151 -5.53 6.67 -24.79
C ASP A 151 -6.53 7.50 -25.61
N PRO A 152 -6.99 8.65 -25.09
CA PRO A 152 -7.93 9.49 -25.81
C PRO A 152 -7.37 10.03 -27.14
N PHE A 153 -6.07 9.83 -27.40
CA PHE A 153 -5.42 10.14 -28.67
C PHE A 153 -5.10 8.90 -29.53
N ASP A 154 -5.46 7.69 -29.09
CA ASP A 154 -5.32 6.51 -29.94
C ASP A 154 -6.25 6.60 -31.15
N PHE A 155 -5.73 6.15 -32.29
CA PHE A 155 -6.41 6.28 -33.57
C PHE A 155 -7.72 5.48 -33.62
N GLU A 156 -7.78 4.31 -32.97
CA GLU A 156 -9.00 3.50 -32.96
C GLU A 156 -10.07 4.12 -32.06
N THR A 157 -9.69 4.66 -30.90
CA THR A 157 -10.59 5.40 -30.00
C THR A 157 -11.20 6.63 -30.69
N ILE A 158 -10.39 7.40 -31.41
CA ILE A 158 -10.86 8.55 -32.20
C ILE A 158 -11.83 8.10 -33.30
N ILE A 159 -11.54 7.00 -33.99
CA ILE A 159 -12.37 6.49 -35.08
C ILE A 159 -13.73 6.01 -34.55
N ASP A 160 -13.77 5.34 -33.40
CA ASP A 160 -15.01 4.87 -32.78
C ASP A 160 -15.85 6.02 -32.21
N GLU A 161 -15.22 7.04 -31.62
CA GLU A 161 -15.92 8.29 -31.24
C GLU A 161 -16.53 9.00 -32.46
N LEU A 162 -15.82 9.02 -33.60
CA LEU A 162 -16.33 9.62 -34.83
C LEU A 162 -17.49 8.81 -35.44
N ARG A 163 -17.51 7.49 -35.24
CA ARG A 163 -18.58 6.59 -35.69
C ARG A 163 -19.84 6.65 -34.82
N GLY A 164 -19.70 7.00 -33.53
CA GLY A 164 -20.80 7.10 -32.55
C GLY A 164 -21.71 8.34 -32.66
N LYS A 165 -21.52 9.22 -33.66
CA LYS A 165 -22.31 10.47 -33.82
C LYS A 165 -23.75 10.22 -34.28
N ALA A 166 -24.60 9.80 -33.34
CA ALA A 166 -26.06 10.03 -33.38
C ALA A 166 -26.67 10.45 -32.04
N GLN A 167 -25.93 10.43 -30.92
CA GLN A 167 -26.41 10.95 -29.63
C GLN A 167 -25.28 11.69 -28.89
N GLY A 168 -25.42 13.01 -28.73
CA GLY A 168 -24.84 13.83 -27.66
C GLY A 168 -23.33 13.76 -27.40
N TYR A 169 -22.62 14.86 -27.65
CA TYR A 169 -21.23 15.07 -27.23
C TYR A 169 -21.03 14.80 -25.72
N PRO A 170 -19.91 14.18 -25.29
CA PRO A 170 -19.51 14.21 -23.90
C PRO A 170 -18.98 15.62 -23.57
N ILE A 171 -19.83 16.44 -22.95
CA ILE A 171 -19.37 17.65 -22.27
C ILE A 171 -18.58 17.17 -21.05
N ARG A 172 -17.25 17.25 -21.10
CA ARG A 172 -16.49 17.48 -19.86
C ARG A 172 -17.01 18.80 -19.30
N SER A 173 -17.85 18.76 -18.26
CA SER A 173 -18.28 19.96 -17.54
C SER A 173 -17.07 20.49 -16.77
N ASN A 174 -16.27 21.28 -17.48
CA ASN A 174 -15.22 22.11 -16.92
C ASN A 174 -15.89 23.38 -16.35
N THR A 175 -16.62 23.20 -15.26
CA THR A 175 -17.19 24.25 -14.42
C THR A 175 -17.16 23.64 -13.02
N GLU A 176 -16.12 23.87 -12.22
CA GLU A 176 -16.03 25.03 -11.33
C GLU A 176 -14.56 25.41 -11.09
N TRP A 177 -14.10 26.44 -11.81
CA TRP A 177 -13.00 27.30 -11.40
C TRP A 177 -13.48 28.73 -11.65
N TYR A 178 -13.61 29.51 -10.58
CA TYR A 178 -14.15 30.88 -10.41
C TYR A 178 -15.52 30.99 -9.72
N ASN A 179 -15.50 30.89 -8.39
CA ASN A 179 -15.95 31.94 -7.46
C ASN A 179 -15.30 31.71 -6.10
#